data_AF-A0A3N5ZVF0-F1
#
_entry.id   AF-A0A3N5ZVF0-F1
#
_cell.length_a   1.000
_cell.length_b   1.000
_cell.length_c   1.000
_cell.angle_alpha   90.00
_cell.angle_beta   90.00
_cell.angle_gamma   90.00
#
_symmetry.space_group_name_H-M   'P 1'
#
loop_
_entity.id
_entity.type
_entity.pdbx_description
1 polymer ?
#
loop_
_entity_poly.entity_id
_entity_poly.type
_entity_poly.pdbx_seq_one_letter_code
_entity_poly.pdbx_strand_id
1 'polypeptide(L)'
;MSSVAGLTAVDGATVLTTRYELLAFGAKVTRRRGQQPVASVCVTEPLEGSMPTVVDPSQLGGTRHFYAAQFVHDQQDALALVASQDGRFTVFAWSPCECQVHAHRVETLLL
;
A
#
# COMPACT_ATOMS: atom_id res chain seq x y z
N MET A 1 -25.73 -16.89 3.04
CA MET A 1 -24.32 -16.75 2.57
C MET A 1 -23.82 -15.35 2.93
N SER A 2 -23.62 -15.09 4.22
CA SER A 2 -23.36 -13.75 4.74
C SER A 2 -22.38 -13.86 5.90
N SER A 3 -21.09 -13.58 5.66
CA SER A 3 -20.20 -13.05 6.70
C SER A 3 -18.80 -12.69 6.21
N VAL A 4 -18.30 -13.21 5.08
CA VAL A 4 -16.93 -12.87 4.62
C VAL A 4 -16.79 -11.36 4.34
N ALA A 5 -17.82 -10.70 3.81
CA ALA A 5 -17.81 -9.26 3.56
C ALA A 5 -17.81 -8.39 4.83
N GLY A 6 -18.16 -8.95 6.01
CA GLY A 6 -18.19 -8.23 7.27
C GLY A 6 -16.86 -8.25 8.03
N LEU A 7 -15.93 -9.16 7.69
CA LEU A 7 -14.64 -9.28 8.40
C LEU A 7 -13.61 -8.23 7.97
N THR A 8 -13.80 -7.53 6.85
CA THR A 8 -12.96 -6.39 6.45
C THR A 8 -13.41 -5.07 7.06
N ALA A 9 -14.51 -5.05 7.83
CA ALA A 9 -14.90 -3.91 8.67
C ALA A 9 -14.02 -3.78 9.94
N VAL A 10 -13.06 -4.69 10.13
CA VAL A 10 -12.09 -4.67 11.21
C VAL A 10 -10.92 -3.75 10.84
N ASP A 11 -10.60 -2.80 11.70
CA ASP A 11 -9.44 -1.92 11.55
C ASP A 11 -8.14 -2.75 11.45
N GLY A 12 -7.42 -2.61 10.34
CA GLY A 12 -6.21 -3.40 10.03
C GLY A 12 -6.14 -3.87 8.58
N ALA A 13 -5.14 -4.70 8.29
CA ALA A 13 -4.89 -5.27 6.97
C ALA A 13 -5.45 -6.68 6.82
N THR A 14 -5.87 -7.00 5.60
CA THR A 14 -6.07 -8.40 5.17
C THR A 14 -4.77 -8.89 4.55
N VAL A 15 -4.30 -10.06 4.96
CA VAL A 15 -3.03 -10.62 4.48
C VAL A 15 -3.31 -11.90 3.69
N LEU A 16 -2.79 -11.94 2.47
CA LEU A 16 -2.95 -13.06 1.54
C LEU A 16 -1.57 -13.58 1.11
N THR A 17 -1.50 -14.86 0.73
CA THR A 17 -0.35 -15.39 -0.01
C THR A 17 -0.42 -14.96 -1.48
N THR A 18 0.68 -15.17 -2.22
CA THR A 18 0.70 -14.98 -3.69
C THR A 18 -0.19 -15.97 -4.45
N ARG A 19 -0.70 -17.02 -3.76
CA ARG A 19 -1.69 -17.96 -4.29
C ARG A 19 -3.13 -17.58 -3.90
N TYR A 20 -3.33 -16.36 -3.40
CA TYR A 20 -4.62 -15.82 -2.95
C TYR A 20 -5.24 -16.56 -1.76
N GLU A 21 -4.41 -17.25 -0.96
CA GLU A 21 -4.86 -17.89 0.26
C GLU A 21 -4.88 -16.86 1.40
N LEU A 22 -5.97 -16.82 2.16
CA LEU A 22 -6.11 -15.91 3.29
C LEU A 22 -5.29 -16.38 4.49
N LEU A 23 -4.42 -15.50 4.99
CA LEU A 23 -3.62 -15.74 6.20
C LEU A 23 -4.20 -15.04 7.44
N ALA A 24 -4.72 -13.81 7.29
CA ALA A 24 -5.25 -13.03 8.42
C ALA A 24 -6.20 -11.91 7.97
N PHE A 25 -7.08 -11.51 8.91
CA PHE A 25 -7.90 -10.30 8.85
C PHE A 25 -7.60 -9.41 10.06
N GLY A 26 -7.73 -8.08 9.91
CA GLY A 26 -7.51 -7.12 11.00
C GLY A 26 -6.06 -7.07 11.49
N ALA A 27 -5.09 -7.43 10.64
CA ALA A 27 -3.69 -7.45 11.02
C ALA A 27 -3.18 -6.02 11.21
N LYS A 28 -2.57 -5.73 12.38
CA LYS A 28 -1.89 -4.46 12.60
C LYS A 28 -0.55 -4.46 11.85
N VAL A 29 -0.44 -3.59 10.85
CA VAL A 29 0.82 -3.38 10.13
C VAL A 29 1.70 -2.45 10.96
N THR A 30 2.92 -2.89 11.25
CA THR A 30 3.91 -2.10 11.98
C THR A 30 5.26 -2.27 11.33
N ARG A 31 6.14 -1.27 11.52
CA ARG A 31 7.54 -1.38 11.12
C ARG A 31 8.20 -2.62 11.72
N ARG A 32 8.90 -3.38 10.89
CA ARG A 32 9.70 -4.54 11.29
C ARG A 32 10.78 -4.11 12.27
N ARG A 33 10.95 -4.88 13.35
CA ARG A 33 11.96 -4.61 14.38
C ARG A 33 13.35 -4.56 13.75
N GLY A 34 14.07 -3.46 13.99
CA GLY A 34 15.43 -3.25 13.47
C GLY A 34 15.49 -2.65 12.06
N GLN A 35 14.37 -2.50 11.35
CA GLN A 35 14.35 -1.80 10.05
C GLN A 35 14.21 -0.29 10.23
N GLN A 36 14.70 0.48 9.27
CA GLN A 36 14.53 1.94 9.27
C GLN A 36 13.11 2.32 8.85
N PRO A 37 12.61 3.49 9.29
CA PRO A 37 11.43 4.07 8.68
C PRO A 37 11.64 4.26 7.17
N VAL A 38 10.59 4.04 6.38
CA VAL A 38 10.61 4.44 4.97
C VAL A 38 10.89 5.95 4.92
N ALA A 39 11.90 6.37 4.15
CA ALA A 39 12.36 7.75 4.10
C ALA A 39 11.69 8.53 2.96
N SER A 40 11.46 7.88 1.83
CA SER A 40 10.85 8.47 0.64
C SER A 40 10.08 7.42 -0.15
N VAL A 41 9.11 7.89 -0.93
CA VAL A 41 8.30 7.05 -1.82
C VAL A 41 8.21 7.70 -3.19
N CYS A 42 8.48 6.94 -4.24
CA CYS A 42 8.19 7.34 -5.62
C CYS A 42 6.69 7.20 -5.86
N VAL A 43 6.03 8.24 -6.33
CA VAL A 43 4.61 8.24 -6.65
C VAL A 43 4.43 8.44 -8.14
N THR A 44 3.65 7.58 -8.78
CA THR A 44 3.20 7.78 -10.16
C THR A 44 1.70 7.69 -10.27
N GLU A 45 1.15 8.44 -11.22
CA GLU A 45 -0.25 8.41 -11.61
C GLU A 45 -0.31 8.01 -13.09
N PRO A 46 -1.23 7.13 -13.51
CA PRO A 46 -1.37 6.68 -14.89
C PRO A 46 -2.11 7.72 -15.74
N LEU A 47 -1.66 8.97 -15.68
CA LEU A 47 -2.19 10.09 -16.43
C LEU A 47 -1.16 10.54 -17.45
N GLU A 48 -1.60 10.81 -18.69
CA GLU A 48 -0.70 11.23 -19.76
C GLU A 48 0.04 12.52 -19.37
N GLY A 49 1.37 12.53 -19.57
CA GLY A 49 2.23 13.65 -19.19
C GLY A 49 2.57 13.74 -17.70
N SER A 50 2.05 12.85 -16.85
CA SER A 50 2.44 12.81 -15.44
C SER A 50 3.86 12.26 -15.26
N MET A 51 4.65 12.97 -14.45
CA MET A 51 5.99 12.55 -14.10
C MET A 51 6.02 11.91 -12.71
N PRO A 52 6.88 10.91 -12.47
CA PRO A 52 7.12 10.39 -11.14
C PRO A 52 7.55 11.50 -10.17
N THR A 53 7.05 11.47 -8.95
CA THR A 53 7.44 12.41 -7.88
C THR A 53 7.94 11.64 -6.67
N VAL A 54 9.02 12.11 -6.06
CA VAL A 54 9.52 11.56 -4.79
C VAL A 54 8.94 12.40 -3.66
N VAL A 55 8.23 11.76 -2.74
CA VAL A 55 7.53 12.43 -1.63
C VAL A 55 7.95 11.86 -0.28
N ASP A 56 7.80 12.67 0.76
CA ASP A 56 7.86 12.18 2.14
C ASP A 56 6.64 11.28 2.41
N PRO A 57 6.79 10.15 3.13
CA PRO A 57 5.69 9.24 3.43
C PRO A 57 4.47 9.89 4.09
N SER A 58 4.64 10.98 4.83
CA SER A 58 3.55 11.75 5.44
C SER A 58 2.62 12.41 4.40
N GLN A 59 3.09 12.56 3.16
CA GLN A 59 2.34 13.17 2.05
C GLN A 59 1.52 12.14 1.25
N LEU A 60 1.61 10.84 1.59
CA LEU A 60 0.94 9.78 0.84
C LEU A 60 -0.58 9.73 1.05
N GLY A 61 -1.08 10.30 2.16
CA GLY A 61 -2.48 10.29 2.56
C GLY A 61 -2.63 9.87 4.02
N GLY A 62 -3.69 9.12 4.34
CA GLY A 62 -3.94 8.64 5.70
C GLY A 62 -2.97 7.56 6.20
N THR A 63 -3.11 7.17 7.47
CA THR A 63 -2.26 6.19 8.16
C THR A 63 -2.11 4.85 7.43
N ARG A 64 -3.16 4.40 6.72
CA ARG A 64 -3.12 3.18 5.90
C ARG A 64 -2.06 3.24 4.79
N HIS A 65 -1.88 4.39 4.14
CA HIS A 65 -0.85 4.56 3.11
C HIS A 65 0.55 4.54 3.71
N PHE A 66 0.75 5.23 4.83
CA PHE A 66 2.04 5.24 5.53
C PHE A 66 2.46 3.81 5.94
N TYR A 67 1.55 3.05 6.56
CA TYR A 67 1.86 1.68 6.97
C TYR A 67 2.03 0.72 5.80
N ALA A 68 1.30 0.91 4.69
CA ALA A 68 1.50 0.13 3.47
C ALA A 68 2.88 0.39 2.85
N ALA A 69 3.30 1.65 2.76
CA ALA A 69 4.63 2.00 2.29
C ALA A 69 5.72 1.42 3.19
N GLN A 70 5.58 1.53 4.51
CA GLN A 70 6.51 0.91 5.46
C GLN A 70 6.56 -0.61 5.32
N PHE A 71 5.41 -1.27 5.15
CA PHE A 71 5.35 -2.72 4.99
C PHE A 71 6.13 -3.20 3.76
N VAL A 72 5.95 -2.53 2.62
CA VAL A 72 6.67 -2.84 1.39
C VAL A 72 8.16 -2.50 1.50
N HIS A 73 8.52 -1.44 2.23
CA HIS A 73 9.92 -1.15 2.55
C HIS A 73 10.57 -2.29 3.36
N ASP A 74 9.86 -2.82 4.35
CA ASP A 74 10.34 -3.89 5.22
C ASP A 74 10.31 -5.28 4.54
N GLN A 75 9.42 -5.47 3.57
CA GLN A 75 9.12 -6.71 2.83
C GLN A 75 9.12 -6.41 1.32
N GLN A 76 10.32 -6.31 0.75
CA GLN A 76 10.53 -5.84 -0.64
C GLN A 76 9.96 -6.78 -1.72
N ASP A 77 9.60 -8.01 -1.36
CA ASP A 77 8.97 -9.01 -2.22
C ASP A 77 7.43 -9.03 -2.11
N ALA A 78 6.84 -8.10 -1.34
CA ALA A 78 5.41 -8.02 -1.12
C ALA A 78 4.75 -6.84 -1.87
N LEU A 79 3.44 -6.96 -2.06
CA LEU A 79 2.57 -5.88 -2.54
C LEU A 79 1.65 -5.43 -1.42
N ALA A 80 1.34 -4.14 -1.38
CA ALA A 80 0.28 -3.60 -0.54
C ALA A 80 -0.73 -2.80 -1.38
N LEU A 81 -2.01 -3.07 -1.16
CA LEU A 81 -3.13 -2.43 -1.86
C LEU A 81 -3.92 -1.59 -0.86
N VAL A 82 -4.09 -0.30 -1.14
CA VAL A 82 -4.82 0.61 -0.26
C VAL A 82 -5.96 1.26 -1.04
N ALA A 83 -7.20 0.90 -0.68
CA ALA A 83 -8.39 1.63 -1.08
C ALA A 83 -8.68 2.72 -0.03
N SER A 84 -8.48 3.97 -0.43
CA SER A 84 -8.68 5.13 0.42
C SER A 84 -10.15 5.55 0.46
N GLN A 85 -10.55 6.21 1.55
CA GLN A 85 -11.89 6.80 1.66
C GLN A 85 -12.09 8.00 0.73
N ASP A 86 -11.01 8.64 0.29
CA ASP A 86 -11.03 9.74 -0.68
C ASP A 86 -11.12 9.26 -2.14
N GLY A 87 -11.39 7.96 -2.37
CA GLY A 87 -11.61 7.38 -3.69
C GLY A 87 -10.33 6.91 -4.40
N ARG A 88 -9.15 7.20 -3.86
CA ARG A 88 -7.88 6.77 -4.48
C ARG A 88 -7.57 5.30 -4.16
N PHE A 89 -7.20 4.55 -5.18
CA PHE A 89 -6.62 3.22 -5.01
C PHE A 89 -5.11 3.30 -5.24
N THR A 90 -4.30 2.85 -4.29
CA THR A 90 -2.84 2.90 -4.41
C THR A 90 -2.25 1.50 -4.31
N VAL A 91 -1.41 1.15 -5.27
CA VAL A 91 -0.58 -0.07 -5.25
C VAL A 91 0.82 0.31 -4.81
N PHE A 92 1.31 -0.31 -3.74
CA PHE A 92 2.68 -0.15 -3.27
C PHE A 92 3.49 -1.39 -3.61
N ALA A 93 4.67 -1.19 -4.18
CA ALA A 93 5.66 -2.23 -4.49
C ALA A 93 7.08 -1.71 -4.28
N TRP A 94 8.03 -2.59 -4.02
CA TRP A 94 9.44 -2.20 -4.06
C TRP A 94 9.89 -2.08 -5.51
N SER A 95 10.61 -1.01 -5.83
CA SER A 95 11.24 -0.83 -7.12
C SER A 95 12.74 -1.15 -7.02
N PRO A 96 13.21 -2.25 -7.63
CA PRO A 96 14.64 -2.57 -7.64
C PRO A 96 15.49 -1.57 -8.45
N CYS A 97 14.91 -0.90 -9.45
CA CYS A 97 15.64 0.08 -10.26
C CYS A 97 15.84 1.40 -9.53
N GLU A 98 14.84 1.83 -8.76
CA GLU A 98 14.88 3.07 -7.98
C GLU A 98 15.38 2.86 -6.54
N CYS A 99 15.55 1.60 -6.10
CA CYS A 99 15.90 1.21 -4.73
C CYS A 99 15.01 1.88 -3.66
N GLN A 100 13.71 2.02 -3.96
CA GLN A 100 12.73 2.65 -3.07
C GLN A 100 11.34 2.07 -3.26
N VAL A 101 10.43 2.41 -2.34
CA VAL A 101 9.01 2.09 -2.48
C VAL A 101 8.42 2.91 -3.61
N HIS A 102 7.65 2.26 -4.48
CA HIS A 102 6.87 2.86 -5.54
C HIS A 102 5.37 2.72 -5.23
N ALA A 103 4.70 3.85 -5.13
CA ALA A 103 3.25 3.98 -4.99
C ALA A 103 2.64 4.35 -6.35
N HIS A 104 1.94 3.40 -6.97
CA HIS A 104 1.16 3.65 -8.16
C HIS A 104 -0.27 4.03 -7.78
N ARG A 105 -0.61 5.31 -7.91
CA ARG A 105 -1.94 5.84 -7.61
C ARG A 105 -2.85 5.68 -8.82
N VAL A 106 -3.84 4.84 -8.69
CA VAL A 106 -4.91 4.67 -9.66
C VAL A 106 -6.07 5.52 -9.19
N GLU A 107 -6.27 6.68 -9.82
CA GLU A 107 -7.56 7.37 -9.73
C GLU A 107 -8.62 6.47 -10.36
N THR A 108 -9.78 6.38 -9.73
CA THR A 108 -10.82 5.44 -10.12
C THR A 108 -11.16 5.64 -11.61
N LEU A 109 -11.03 4.58 -12.42
CA LEU A 109 -11.88 4.41 -13.59
C LEU A 109 -13.30 4.29 -13.03
N LEU A 110 -13.98 5.42 -12.85
CA LEU A 110 -15.42 5.44 -12.66
C LEU A 110 -16.01 4.85 -13.94
N LEU A 111 -16.32 3.55 -13.90
CA LEU A 111 -17.27 2.90 -14.79
C LEU A 111 -18.66 3.00 -14.17
#